data_AF-A0A963FNI3-F1
#
_entry.id   AF-A0A963FNI3-F1
#
_cell.length_a   1.000
_cell.length_b   1.000
_cell.length_c   1.000
_cell.angle_alpha   90.00
_cell.angle_beta   90.00
_cell.angle_gamma   90.00
#
_symmetry.space_group_name_H-M   'P 1'
#
loop_
_entity.id
_entity.type
_entity.pdbx_description
1 polymer ?
#
loop_
_entity_poly.entity_id
_entity_poly.type
_entity_poly.pdbx_seq_one_letter_code
_entity_poly.pdbx_strand_id
1 'polypeptide(L)'
;MDLTPEETALLMQMTHGERGGRRLAFYAVILMPIIAFGVAGLWKQDFAALAVALLGAVAYLLWHMASEWHYARLFRSIARKALAEAGGEARAE
;
A
#
# COMPACT_ATOMS: atom_id res chain seq x y z
N MET A 1 -19.30 -18.03 -2.83
CA MET A 1 -18.25 -17.28 -2.10
C MET A 1 -18.84 -16.16 -1.26
N ASP A 2 -18.91 -16.28 0.07
CA ASP A 2 -19.29 -15.16 0.97
C ASP A 2 -18.07 -14.28 1.29
N LEU A 3 -17.97 -13.15 0.57
CA LEU A 3 -16.91 -12.16 0.75
C LEU A 3 -17.35 -11.05 1.70
N THR A 4 -16.44 -10.58 2.54
CA THR A 4 -16.70 -9.36 3.32
C THR A 4 -16.72 -8.13 2.40
N PRO A 5 -17.33 -7.01 2.83
CA PRO A 5 -17.29 -5.76 2.07
C PRO A 5 -15.86 -5.31 1.72
N GLU A 6 -14.91 -5.56 2.62
CA GLU A 6 -13.49 -5.24 2.46
C GLU A 6 -12.81 -6.11 1.38
N GLU A 7 -13.09 -7.41 1.37
CA GLU A 7 -12.57 -8.35 0.37
C GLU A 7 -13.14 -8.04 -1.03
N THR A 8 -14.42 -7.68 -1.09
CA THR A 8 -15.09 -7.27 -2.34
C THR A 8 -14.47 -5.98 -2.90
N ALA A 9 -14.21 -5.01 -2.03
CA ALA A 9 -13.56 -3.76 -2.42
C ALA A 9 -12.15 -3.98 -2.96
N LEU A 10 -11.40 -4.93 -2.39
CA LEU A 10 -10.05 -5.29 -2.82
C LEU A 10 -10.05 -5.96 -4.20
N LEU A 11 -11.01 -6.85 -4.48
CA LEU A 11 -11.21 -7.46 -5.81
C LEU A 11 -11.65 -6.43 -6.86
N MET A 12 -12.57 -5.53 -6.52
CA MET A 12 -12.94 -4.41 -7.40
C MET A 12 -11.74 -3.49 -7.68
N GLN A 13 -10.89 -3.25 -6.68
CA GLN A 13 -9.70 -2.42 -6.82
C GLN A 13 -8.61 -3.06 -7.69
N MET A 14 -8.50 -4.39 -7.72
CA MET A 14 -7.57 -5.13 -8.58
C MET A 14 -8.08 -5.24 -10.03
N THR A 15 -9.40 -5.36 -10.23
CA THR A 15 -10.00 -5.48 -11.56
C THR A 15 -10.14 -4.13 -12.29
N HIS A 16 -10.33 -3.03 -11.56
CA HIS A 16 -10.37 -1.68 -12.12
C HIS A 16 -8.95 -1.07 -12.16
N GLY A 17 -8.15 -1.53 -13.12
CA GLY A 17 -6.72 -1.18 -13.31
C GLY A 17 -6.39 0.30 -13.59
N GLU A 18 -7.37 1.21 -13.58
CA GLU A 18 -7.18 2.63 -13.93
C GLU A 18 -6.54 3.51 -12.83
N ARG A 19 -6.19 2.94 -11.67
CA ARG A 19 -5.70 3.74 -10.52
C ARG A 19 -4.20 4.10 -10.57
N GLY A 20 -3.46 3.66 -11.58
CA GLY A 20 -2.00 3.86 -11.67
C GLY A 20 -1.57 5.33 -11.60
N GLY A 21 -2.12 6.18 -12.47
CA GLY A 21 -1.71 7.59 -12.56
C GLY A 21 -2.09 8.43 -11.33
N ARG A 22 -3.31 8.25 -10.80
CA ARG A 22 -3.79 9.01 -9.63
C ARG A 22 -3.07 8.60 -8.34
N ARG A 23 -2.67 7.33 -8.22
CA ARG A 23 -1.80 6.87 -7.13
C ARG A 23 -0.40 7.47 -7.26
N LEU A 24 0.18 7.47 -8.45
CA LEU A 24 1.51 8.02 -8.68
C LEU A 24 1.59 9.51 -8.30
N ALA A 25 0.58 10.29 -8.70
CA ALA A 25 0.48 11.70 -8.34
C ALA A 25 0.34 11.92 -6.83
N PHE A 26 -0.45 11.08 -6.15
CA PHE A 26 -0.58 11.12 -4.69
C PHE A 26 0.73 10.81 -3.98
N TYR A 27 1.44 9.76 -4.40
CA TYR A 27 2.76 9.43 -3.86
C TYR A 27 3.78 10.54 -4.15
N ALA A 28 3.76 11.13 -5.33
CA ALA A 28 4.64 12.25 -5.69
C ALA A 28 4.42 13.45 -4.76
N VAL A 29 3.16 13.81 -4.46
CA VAL A 29 2.84 14.91 -3.53
C VAL A 29 3.37 14.66 -2.12
N ILE A 30 3.33 13.42 -1.64
CA ILE A 30 3.83 13.05 -0.31
C ILE A 30 5.37 13.00 -0.27
N LEU A 31 6.01 12.45 -1.30
CA LEU A 31 7.47 12.33 -1.38
C LEU A 31 8.16 13.65 -1.70
N MET A 32 7.53 14.54 -2.48
CA MET A 32 8.13 15.80 -2.91
C MET A 32 8.67 16.65 -1.73
N PRO A 33 7.92 16.92 -0.65
CA PRO A 33 8.46 17.70 0.47
C PRO A 33 9.64 17.00 1.16
N ILE A 34 9.60 15.68 1.32
CA ILE A 34 10.72 14.90 1.92
C ILE A 34 11.99 15.11 1.10
N ILE A 35 11.88 14.97 -0.22
CA ILE A 35 13.00 15.16 -1.15
C ILE A 35 13.45 16.63 -1.15
N ALA A 36 12.52 17.58 -1.17
CA ALA A 36 12.83 19.01 -1.18
C ALA A 36 13.59 19.44 0.08
N PHE A 37 13.17 18.99 1.27
CA PHE A 37 13.89 19.22 2.52
C PHE A 37 15.26 18.54 2.52
N GLY A 38 15.38 17.34 1.97
CA GLY A 38 16.66 16.64 1.85
C GLY A 38 17.66 17.39 0.95
N VAL A 39 17.21 17.83 -0.23
CA VAL A 39 18.03 18.61 -1.17
C VAL A 39 18.40 19.97 -0.59
N ALA A 40 17.43 20.68 0.01
CA ALA A 40 17.67 21.98 0.63
C ALA A 40 18.64 21.87 1.82
N GLY A 41 18.49 20.83 2.64
CA GLY A 41 19.36 20.54 3.78
C GLY A 41 20.79 20.21 3.34
N LEU A 42 20.96 19.39 2.29
CA LEU A 42 22.28 19.10 1.71
C LEU A 42 22.96 20.36 1.15
N TRP A 43 22.22 21.16 0.39
CA TRP A 43 22.76 22.37 -0.24
C TRP A 43 23.22 23.38 0.83
N LYS A 44 22.37 23.62 1.84
CA LYS A 44 22.63 24.64 2.87
C LYS A 44 23.42 24.11 4.07
N GLN A 45 23.79 22.82 4.07
CA GLN A 45 24.36 22.12 5.21
C GLN A 45 23.51 22.28 6.49
N ASP A 46 22.18 22.31 6.30
CA ASP A 46 21.21 22.44 7.39
C ASP A 46 20.83 21.04 7.91
N PHE A 47 21.42 20.67 9.04
CA PHE A 47 21.16 19.40 9.70
C PHE A 47 19.72 19.25 10.20
N ALA A 48 19.03 20.34 10.52
CA ALA A 48 17.63 20.28 10.95
C ALA A 48 16.73 19.89 9.77
N ALA A 49 16.95 20.50 8.59
CA ALA A 49 16.25 20.13 7.37
C ALA A 49 16.50 18.66 6.97
N LEU A 50 17.74 18.18 7.12
CA LEU A 50 18.10 16.78 6.87
C LEU A 50 17.40 15.82 7.85
N ALA A 51 17.34 16.18 9.14
CA ALA A 51 16.63 15.38 10.14
C ALA A 51 15.13 15.29 9.83
N VAL A 52 14.50 16.41 9.44
CA VAL A 52 13.09 16.43 9.03
C VAL A 52 12.85 15.54 7.80
N ALA A 53 13.73 15.62 6.80
CA ALA A 53 13.64 14.74 5.62
C ALA A 53 13.77 13.27 6.00
N LEU A 54 14.74 12.92 6.86
CA LEU A 54 14.94 11.55 7.32
C LEU A 54 13.72 11.02 8.09
N LEU A 55 13.18 11.80 9.03
CA LEU A 55 11.99 11.42 9.80
C LEU A 55 10.77 11.24 8.88
N GLY A 56 10.60 12.13 7.90
CA GLY A 56 9.55 12.00 6.88
C GLY A 56 9.70 10.72 6.06
N ALA A 57 10.92 10.37 5.64
CA ALA A 57 11.20 9.15 4.90
C ALA A 57 10.89 7.89 5.73
N VAL A 58 11.28 7.87 7.02
CA VAL A 58 10.97 6.76 7.94
C VAL A 58 9.46 6.62 8.15
N ALA A 59 8.75 7.73 8.38
CA ALA A 59 7.30 7.72 8.54
C ALA A 59 6.59 7.19 7.28
N TYR A 60 7.03 7.62 6.10
CA TYR A 60 6.54 7.12 4.82
C TYR A 60 6.75 5.60 4.69
N LEU A 61 7.95 5.11 5.01
CA LEU A 61 8.27 3.69 4.95
C LEU A 61 7.37 2.86 5.88
N LEU A 62 7.18 3.31 7.13
CA LEU A 62 6.32 2.63 8.09
C LEU A 62 4.86 2.59 7.63
N TRP A 63 4.35 3.71 7.10
CA TRP A 63 3.01 3.76 6.54
C TRP A 63 2.85 2.82 5.34
N HIS A 64 3.84 2.80 4.45
CA HIS A 64 3.83 1.91 3.29
C HIS A 64 3.84 0.43 3.73
N MET A 65 4.72 0.04 4.66
CA MET A 65 4.76 -1.32 5.20
C MET A 65 3.45 -1.71 5.88
N ALA A 66 2.84 -0.81 6.67
CA ALA A 66 1.55 -1.06 7.30
C ALA A 66 0.44 -1.29 6.26
N SER A 67 0.47 -0.54 5.15
CA SER A 67 -0.47 -0.73 4.06
C SER A 67 -0.31 -2.10 3.38
N GLU A 68 0.93 -2.52 3.09
CA GLU A 68 1.20 -3.83 2.47
C GLU A 68 0.80 -5.00 3.37
N TRP A 69 1.05 -4.90 4.68
CA TRP A 69 0.65 -5.92 5.64
C TRP A 69 -0.87 -6.12 5.69
N HIS A 70 -1.64 -5.05 5.57
CA HIS A 70 -3.10 -5.14 5.52
C HIS A 70 -3.56 -5.85 4.24
N TYR A 71 -3.00 -5.50 3.08
CA TYR A 71 -3.29 -6.17 1.81
C TYR A 71 -2.91 -7.65 1.83
N ALA A 72 -1.76 -8.01 2.40
CA ALA A 72 -1.30 -9.40 2.49
C ALA A 72 -2.24 -10.27 3.35
N ARG A 73 -2.76 -9.74 4.47
CA ARG A 73 -3.73 -10.46 5.30
C ARG A 73 -5.06 -10.68 4.58
N LEU A 74 -5.58 -9.63 3.93
CA LEU A 74 -6.82 -9.72 3.16
C LEU A 74 -6.69 -10.70 2.00
N PHE A 75 -5.58 -10.67 1.27
CA PHE A 75 -5.30 -11.62 0.19
C PHE A 75 -5.25 -13.06 0.71
N ARG A 76 -4.61 -13.30 1.85
CA ARG A 76 -4.57 -14.63 2.49
C ARG A 76 -5.95 -15.12 2.92
N SER A 77 -6.84 -14.21 3.34
CA SER A 77 -8.24 -14.53 3.67
C SER A 77 -9.00 -14.98 2.42
N ILE A 78 -8.93 -14.19 1.33
CA ILE A 78 -9.57 -14.50 0.05
C ILE A 78 -9.06 -15.82 -0.51
N ALA A 79 -7.74 -16.03 -0.52
CA ALA A 79 -7.12 -17.27 -1.01
C ALA A 79 -7.59 -18.51 -0.22
N ARG A 80 -7.73 -18.39 1.11
CA ARG A 80 -8.23 -19.48 1.95
C ARG A 80 -9.70 -19.82 1.64
N LYS A 81 -10.55 -18.80 1.45
CA LYS A 81 -11.95 -18.99 1.08
C LYS A 81 -12.10 -19.62 -0.31
N ALA A 82 -11.33 -19.15 -1.29
CA ALA A 82 -11.33 -19.69 -2.64
C ALA A 82 -10.91 -21.17 -2.67
N LEU A 83 -9.86 -21.53 -1.91
CA LEU A 83 -9.42 -22.92 -1.79
C LEU A 83 -10.46 -23.82 -1.08
N ALA A 84 -11.18 -23.30 -0.09
CA ALA A 84 -12.22 -24.05 0.59
C ALA A 84 -13.43 -24.34 -0.31
N GLU A 85 -13.79 -23.41 -1.18
CA GLU A 85 -14.88 -23.56 -2.16
C GLU A 85 -14.50 -24.58 -3.24
N ALA A 86 -13.29 -24.49 -3.81
CA ALA A 86 -12.77 -25.45 -4.79
C ALA A 86 -12.64 -26.88 -4.22
N GLY A 87 -12.29 -27.03 -2.94
CA GLY A 87 -12.24 -28.33 -2.27
C GLY A 87 -13.61 -28.88 -1.84
N GLY A 88 -14.63 -28.03 -1.77
CA GLY A 88 -16.02 -28.40 -1.50
C GLY A 88 -16.71 -28.97 -2.72
N GLU A 89 -16.48 -28.38 -3.90
CA GLU A 89 -16.97 -28.90 -5.19
C GLU A 89 -16.42 -30.31 -5.47
N ALA A 90 -15.14 -30.56 -5.16
CA ALA A 90 -14.51 -31.88 -5.34
C ALA A 90 -15.01 -33.00 -4.39
N ARG A 91 -15.87 -32.69 -3.41
CA ARG A 91 -16.50 -33.67 -2.50
C ARG A 91 -18.00 -33.86 -2.75
N ALA A 92 -18.58 -33.05 -3.62
CA ALA A 92 -19.99 -33.13 -4.00
C ALA A 92 -20.22 -33.98 -5.28
N GLU A 93 -19.14 -34.41 -5.94
CA GLU A 93 -19.10 -35.45 -7.00
C GLU A 93 -18.75 -36.82 -6.41
#